data_AF-A0A5Y6DTP7-F1
#
_entry.id   AF-A0A5Y6DTP7-F1
#
_cell.length_a   1.000
_cell.length_b   1.000
_cell.length_c   1.000
_cell.angle_alpha   90.00
_cell.angle_beta   90.00
_cell.angle_gamma   90.00
#
_symmetry.space_group_name_H-M   'P 1'
#
loop_
_entity.id
_entity.type
_entity.pdbx_description
1 polymer ?
#
loop_
_entity_poly.entity_id
_entity_poly.type
_entity_poly.pdbx_seq_one_letter_code
_entity_poly.pdbx_strand_id
1 'polypeptide(L)'
;MLEFSVIERGGYIPAVEKNKAFLRADGWNDYSFVTMFYLTVFDEHGEKCDIGNVKIGFVGQKEEVSTYSLIDKKFSQLPEMFFSLGESIDYYVNLSKLSDGFKHNLLKAIQDLVVWPNRLADIENESVLNTSLLRGVTLSEIHGQFARVLNGLPELSDFHFSFNRKSAPGFSDLTIPFEVTVNSMPSTNIHAFIGRNGCGKTTILNGMIGAITNPENNEYFFSENNRLIESRIPKGYFRSLVSVSFSAFDPFTPPKEQPDPAKGTQYFYIGLKNAASNSLKSLGDLRLEFISAFIGCMRVDRKRQLWLEAIKKLSSDENFSNMELISLISKYEELRRNEPQIQVDDDKFTKLFYDNIQKYLLRMSSGHAIVLFTITRLVDVVGEKSLVLFDEPEVHLHPPLLSAFLRTLSDLLDARNGVAIIATHSPVVLQEVPKSCMWKVLRSREAINIIRPDIETFGENLGVLTREVFLLEVTNSGYHHLLSQSVDSELSYETILKNYNGQIGLEGRTVLKAMIMNRDEGKVQ
;
A
#
# COMPACT_ATOMS: atom_id res chain seq x y z
N MET A 1 20.09 32.81 -21.90
CA MET A 1 19.65 32.96 -20.51
C MET A 1 18.16 32.69 -20.51
N LEU A 2 17.67 31.81 -19.64
CA LEU A 2 16.25 31.41 -19.62
C LEU A 2 15.40 32.57 -19.12
N GLU A 3 14.35 32.92 -19.84
CA GLU A 3 13.38 33.95 -19.45
C GLU A 3 12.01 33.30 -19.20
N PHE A 4 11.38 33.63 -18.08
CA PHE A 4 10.02 33.21 -17.74
C PHE A 4 9.02 34.30 -18.08
N SER A 5 7.86 33.89 -18.60
CA SER A 5 6.69 34.75 -18.79
C SER A 5 5.47 34.12 -18.13
N VAL A 6 4.84 34.86 -17.22
CA VAL A 6 3.62 34.42 -16.54
C VAL A 6 2.42 34.96 -17.29
N ILE A 7 1.52 34.06 -17.70
CA ILE A 7 0.37 34.38 -18.53
C ILE A 7 -0.93 33.92 -17.86
N GLU A 8 -2.02 34.57 -18.22
CA GLU A 8 -3.37 34.18 -17.80
C GLU A 8 -3.83 32.92 -18.53
N ARG A 9 -4.91 32.31 -18.05
CA ARG A 9 -5.48 31.07 -18.59
C ARG A 9 -5.74 31.11 -20.09
N GLY A 10 -6.18 32.26 -20.62
CA GLY A 10 -6.39 32.51 -22.05
C GLY A 10 -5.20 33.14 -22.78
N GLY A 11 -4.05 33.27 -22.12
CA GLY A 11 -2.86 33.93 -22.65
C GLY A 11 -2.24 33.19 -23.83
N TYR A 12 -1.84 33.96 -24.83
CA TYR A 12 -1.19 33.46 -26.03
C TYR A 12 0.25 33.04 -25.75
N ILE A 13 0.61 31.81 -26.16
CA ILE A 13 2.00 31.34 -26.20
C ILE A 13 2.44 31.42 -27.68
N PRO A 14 3.52 32.17 -28.00
CA PRO A 14 4.05 32.24 -29.36
C PRO A 14 4.38 30.86 -29.95
N ALA A 15 4.36 30.74 -31.29
CA ALA A 15 4.61 29.48 -31.96
C ALA A 15 6.08 29.03 -31.93
N VAL A 16 7.02 29.98 -31.87
CA VAL A 16 8.47 29.72 -31.85
C VAL A 16 9.15 30.72 -30.94
N GLU A 17 9.86 30.21 -29.95
CA GLU A 17 10.75 30.95 -29.06
C GLU A 17 12.00 30.10 -28.80
N LYS A 18 13.04 30.66 -28.18
CA LYS A 18 14.21 29.90 -27.72
C LYS A 18 14.56 30.30 -26.31
N ASN A 19 14.90 29.32 -25.48
CA ASN A 19 15.25 29.56 -24.08
C ASN A 19 14.18 30.36 -23.31
N LYS A 20 12.91 29.98 -23.46
CA LYS A 20 11.79 30.62 -22.75
C LYS A 20 10.91 29.61 -22.06
N ALA A 21 10.39 29.99 -20.90
CA ALA A 21 9.41 29.22 -20.15
C ALA A 21 8.15 30.07 -19.93
N PHE A 22 6.98 29.44 -20.09
CA PHE A 22 5.69 30.07 -19.88
C PHE A 22 4.98 29.38 -18.72
N LEU A 23 4.60 30.16 -17.72
CA LEU A 23 3.78 29.73 -16.59
C LEU A 23 2.35 30.25 -16.81
N ARG A 24 1.45 29.36 -17.20
CA ARG A 24 0.04 29.71 -17.39
C ARG A 24 -0.72 29.47 -16.11
N ALA A 25 -1.29 30.52 -15.52
CA ALA A 25 -2.17 30.37 -14.37
C ALA A 25 -3.48 29.67 -14.79
N ASP A 26 -3.83 28.58 -14.10
CA ASP A 26 -5.12 27.88 -14.35
C ASP A 26 -6.27 28.48 -13.51
N GLY A 27 -5.95 29.26 -12.47
CA GLY A 27 -6.94 29.85 -11.56
C GLY A 27 -7.65 28.81 -10.69
N TRP A 28 -7.17 27.56 -10.69
CA TRP A 28 -7.68 26.48 -9.87
C TRP A 28 -7.47 26.78 -8.38
N ASN A 29 -8.54 26.60 -7.61
CA ASN A 29 -8.55 26.81 -6.17
C ASN A 29 -8.35 25.46 -5.47
N ASP A 30 -7.15 25.24 -4.93
CA ASP A 30 -6.80 24.09 -4.11
C ASP A 30 -7.10 24.39 -2.63
N TYR A 31 -8.30 24.05 -2.18
CA TYR A 31 -8.73 24.20 -0.78
C TYR A 31 -8.33 25.56 -0.19
N SER A 32 -8.85 26.61 -0.84
CA SER A 32 -8.63 28.02 -0.55
C SER A 32 -7.33 28.64 -1.09
N PHE A 33 -6.34 27.87 -1.54
CA PHE A 33 -5.11 28.41 -2.13
C PHE A 33 -5.09 28.34 -3.67
N VAL A 34 -4.67 29.44 -4.31
CA VAL A 34 -4.52 29.51 -5.77
C VAL A 34 -3.03 29.57 -6.13
N THR A 35 -2.45 28.38 -6.35
CA THR A 35 -1.00 28.16 -6.56
C THR A 35 -0.67 27.45 -7.87
N MET A 36 -1.67 26.99 -8.63
CA MET A 36 -1.47 26.11 -9.79
C MET A 36 -1.11 26.87 -11.07
N PHE A 37 -0.07 26.39 -11.74
CA PHE A 37 0.36 26.85 -13.06
C PHE A 37 0.60 25.64 -13.99
N TYR A 38 0.37 25.83 -15.28
CA TYR A 38 0.82 24.90 -16.31
C TYR A 38 2.13 25.42 -16.93
N LEU A 39 3.18 24.62 -16.91
CA LEU A 39 4.49 24.94 -17.46
C LEU A 39 4.62 24.42 -18.90
N THR A 40 4.92 25.34 -19.81
CA THR A 40 5.33 25.07 -21.19
C THR A 40 6.70 25.69 -21.42
N VAL A 41 7.62 24.98 -22.07
CA VAL A 41 8.97 25.48 -22.34
C VAL A 41 9.31 25.44 -23.83
N PHE A 42 10.18 26.34 -24.25
CA PHE A 42 10.90 26.30 -25.51
C PHE A 42 12.38 26.15 -25.19
N ASP A 43 12.95 25.02 -25.58
CA ASP A 43 14.33 24.65 -25.28
C ASP A 43 15.36 25.51 -26.04
N GLU A 44 16.64 25.14 -25.97
CA GLU A 44 17.72 25.78 -26.72
C GLU A 44 17.57 25.69 -28.25
N HIS A 45 16.85 24.69 -28.75
CA HIS A 45 16.58 24.48 -30.18
C HIS A 45 15.31 25.20 -30.64
N GLY A 46 14.46 25.61 -29.72
CA GLY A 46 13.15 26.21 -29.94
C GLY A 46 12.04 25.19 -30.13
N GLU A 47 12.27 23.95 -29.70
CA GLU A 47 11.24 22.92 -29.62
C GLU A 47 10.32 23.20 -28.43
N LYS A 48 9.01 23.15 -28.69
CA LYS A 48 8.00 23.35 -27.66
C LYS A 48 7.79 22.05 -26.90
N CYS A 49 7.97 22.08 -25.59
CA CYS A 49 7.65 20.97 -24.69
C CYS A 49 6.60 21.43 -23.67
N ASP A 50 5.46 20.75 -23.66
CA ASP A 50 4.45 20.91 -22.62
C ASP A 50 4.86 20.01 -21.43
N ILE A 51 5.26 20.63 -20.32
CA ILE A 51 5.85 19.94 -19.17
C ILE A 51 4.76 19.41 -18.24
N GLY A 52 3.78 20.26 -17.91
CA GLY A 52 2.66 19.90 -17.05
C GLY A 52 2.42 20.88 -15.90
N ASN A 53 1.62 20.45 -14.93
CA ASN A 53 1.22 21.27 -13.80
C ASN A 53 2.30 21.38 -12.72
N VAL A 54 2.51 22.60 -12.24
CA VAL A 54 3.40 22.96 -11.14
C VAL A 54 2.67 23.88 -10.18
N LYS A 55 2.81 23.63 -8.89
CA LYS A 55 2.28 24.49 -7.83
C LYS A 55 3.41 25.38 -7.33
N ILE A 56 3.14 26.68 -7.25
CA ILE A 56 4.09 27.67 -6.76
C ILE A 56 3.44 28.38 -5.58
N GLY A 57 4.09 28.31 -4.42
CA GLY A 57 3.68 28.99 -3.19
C GLY A 57 4.75 29.98 -2.71
N PHE A 58 4.43 30.73 -1.67
CA PHE A 58 5.38 31.61 -1.00
C PHE A 58 5.19 31.62 0.52
N VAL A 59 6.26 31.98 1.23
CA VAL A 59 6.30 32.05 2.70
C VAL A 59 5.28 33.05 3.23
N GLY A 60 4.45 32.65 4.20
CA GLY A 60 3.40 33.48 4.80
C GLY A 60 2.17 33.69 3.91
N GLN A 61 1.98 32.85 2.89
CA GLN A 61 0.84 32.97 1.98
C GLN A 61 -0.48 32.76 2.73
N LYS A 62 -1.40 33.72 2.58
CA LYS A 62 -2.78 33.62 3.04
C LYS A 62 -3.67 33.10 1.92
N GLU A 63 -4.77 32.45 2.29
CA GLU A 63 -5.75 31.86 1.36
C GLU A 63 -6.29 32.89 0.35
N GLU A 64 -6.45 34.16 0.76
CA GLU A 64 -7.01 35.19 -0.10
C GLU A 64 -6.02 35.71 -1.17
N VAL A 65 -4.73 35.39 -1.06
CA VAL A 65 -3.67 35.91 -1.93
C VAL A 65 -3.19 34.83 -2.88
N SER A 66 -3.53 34.97 -4.16
CA SER A 66 -3.07 34.03 -5.20
C SER A 66 -1.60 34.27 -5.54
N THR A 67 -0.87 33.19 -5.85
CA THR A 67 0.53 33.30 -6.30
C THR A 67 0.63 34.13 -7.58
N TYR A 68 -0.34 34.01 -8.49
CA TYR A 68 -0.41 34.77 -9.75
C TYR A 68 -0.44 36.31 -9.53
N SER A 69 -1.01 36.77 -8.41
CA SER A 69 -1.08 38.19 -8.06
C SER A 69 0.24 38.79 -7.59
N LEU A 70 1.12 37.97 -7.00
CA LEU A 70 2.38 38.41 -6.41
C LEU A 70 3.59 38.15 -7.34
N ILE A 71 3.51 37.10 -8.16
CA ILE A 71 4.57 36.72 -9.09
C ILE A 71 4.74 37.76 -10.20
N ASP A 72 5.99 38.12 -10.49
CA ASP A 72 6.32 39.01 -11.60
C ASP A 72 5.90 38.40 -12.94
N LYS A 73 5.36 39.22 -13.85
CA LYS A 73 4.93 38.74 -15.17
C LYS A 73 6.09 38.29 -16.07
N LYS A 74 7.30 38.78 -15.78
CA LYS A 74 8.54 38.33 -16.42
C LYS A 74 9.66 38.27 -15.40
N PHE A 75 10.42 37.18 -15.40
CA PHE A 75 11.56 37.02 -14.49
C PHE A 75 12.58 36.05 -15.09
N SER A 76 13.82 36.11 -14.62
CA SER A 76 14.84 35.09 -14.87
C SER A 76 14.96 34.09 -13.71
N GLN A 77 14.61 34.52 -12.50
CA GLN A 77 14.59 33.71 -11.29
C GLN A 77 13.56 34.26 -10.30
N LEU A 78 12.85 33.35 -9.62
CA LEU A 78 11.95 33.69 -8.52
C LEU A 78 12.73 34.04 -7.26
N PRO A 79 12.27 35.06 -6.50
CA PRO A 79 12.83 35.37 -5.20
C PRO A 79 12.81 34.16 -4.25
N GLU A 80 13.73 34.12 -3.30
CA GLU A 80 13.85 33.00 -2.35
C GLU A 80 12.60 32.77 -1.49
N MET A 81 11.72 33.77 -1.33
CA MET A 81 10.45 33.57 -0.62
C MET A 81 9.49 32.59 -1.32
N PHE A 82 9.69 32.33 -2.61
CA PHE A 82 8.89 31.37 -3.38
C PHE A 82 9.50 29.96 -3.34
N PHE A 83 8.63 28.98 -3.54
CA PHE A 83 8.98 27.59 -3.69
C PHE A 83 7.98 26.89 -4.62
N SER A 84 8.44 25.93 -5.40
CA SER A 84 7.61 25.19 -6.35
C SER A 84 7.68 23.69 -6.18
N LEU A 85 6.64 23.00 -6.63
CA LEU A 85 6.58 21.54 -6.70
C LEU A 85 5.71 21.09 -7.87
N GLY A 86 6.18 20.14 -8.67
CA GLY A 86 5.39 19.49 -9.71
C GLY A 86 4.19 18.75 -9.11
N GLU A 87 3.04 18.79 -9.79
CA GLU A 87 1.82 18.13 -9.30
C GLU A 87 1.92 16.60 -9.30
N SER A 88 2.67 16.04 -10.24
CA SER A 88 2.79 14.60 -10.44
C SER A 88 4.18 14.19 -10.92
N ILE A 89 4.44 12.89 -10.93
CA ILE A 89 5.67 12.34 -11.50
C ILE A 89 5.85 12.69 -12.99
N ASP A 90 4.75 12.79 -13.75
CA ASP A 90 4.79 13.07 -15.19
C ASP A 90 5.46 14.42 -15.48
N TYR A 91 5.29 15.40 -14.58
CA TYR A 91 6.00 16.68 -14.64
C TYR A 91 7.53 16.47 -14.68
N TYR A 92 8.04 15.64 -13.76
CA TYR A 92 9.47 15.35 -13.66
C TYR A 92 9.97 14.41 -14.78
N VAL A 93 9.14 13.49 -15.27
CA VAL A 93 9.42 12.67 -16.48
C VAL A 93 9.53 13.56 -17.72
N ASN A 94 8.67 14.57 -17.87
CA ASN A 94 8.74 15.47 -19.00
C ASN A 94 9.96 16.39 -18.92
N LEU A 95 10.30 16.87 -17.71
CA LEU A 95 11.54 17.63 -17.49
C LEU A 95 12.80 16.80 -17.76
N SER A 96 12.80 15.51 -17.45
CA SER A 96 13.98 14.65 -17.66
C SER A 96 14.34 14.45 -19.14
N LYS A 97 13.41 14.77 -20.06
CA LYS A 97 13.64 14.75 -21.52
C LYS A 97 14.42 15.97 -22.03
N LEU A 98 14.47 17.05 -21.25
CA LEU A 98 15.22 18.26 -21.58
C LEU A 98 16.72 18.07 -21.32
N SER A 99 17.57 18.90 -21.92
CA SER A 99 19.00 18.88 -21.63
C SER A 99 19.27 19.22 -20.15
N ASP A 100 20.30 18.59 -19.58
CA ASP A 100 20.62 18.75 -18.15
C ASP A 100 20.86 20.22 -17.76
N GLY A 101 21.53 20.98 -18.63
CA GLY A 101 21.79 22.40 -18.42
C GLY A 101 20.50 23.24 -18.40
N PHE A 102 19.59 23.00 -19.35
CA PHE A 102 18.32 23.71 -19.41
C PHE A 102 17.43 23.38 -18.21
N LYS A 103 17.26 22.07 -17.95
CA LYS A 103 16.47 21.51 -16.85
C LYS A 103 16.90 22.06 -15.48
N HIS A 104 18.20 22.05 -15.20
CA HIS A 104 18.72 22.51 -13.91
C HIS A 104 18.55 24.01 -13.72
N ASN A 105 18.78 24.80 -14.77
CA ASN A 105 18.57 26.24 -14.74
C ASN A 105 17.09 26.59 -14.55
N LEU A 106 16.19 25.86 -15.21
CA LEU A 106 14.74 26.03 -15.07
C LEU A 106 14.28 25.78 -13.64
N LEU A 107 14.62 24.62 -13.07
CA LEU A 107 14.16 24.22 -11.73
C LEU A 107 14.73 25.11 -10.63
N LYS A 108 15.99 25.54 -10.77
CA LYS A 108 16.59 26.52 -9.86
C LYS A 108 15.88 27.87 -9.96
N ALA A 109 15.54 28.31 -11.16
CA ALA A 109 14.88 29.58 -11.38
C ALA A 109 13.49 29.64 -10.75
N ILE A 110 12.74 28.53 -10.72
CA ILE A 110 11.42 28.47 -10.09
C ILE A 110 11.43 28.03 -8.62
N GLN A 111 12.61 27.83 -8.03
CA GLN A 111 12.77 27.40 -6.64
C GLN A 111 12.14 26.02 -6.36
N ASP A 112 12.36 25.04 -7.24
CA ASP A 112 11.74 23.72 -7.11
C ASP A 112 12.31 22.91 -5.93
N LEU A 113 11.41 22.35 -5.12
CA LEU A 113 11.75 21.64 -3.88
C LEU A 113 12.51 20.33 -4.12
N VAL A 114 12.42 19.72 -5.30
CA VAL A 114 13.21 18.52 -5.64
C VAL A 114 14.69 18.86 -5.83
N VAL A 115 15.00 20.06 -6.34
CA VAL A 115 16.38 20.55 -6.52
C VAL A 115 16.93 21.23 -5.26
N TRP A 116 16.04 21.71 -4.38
CA TRP A 116 16.39 22.35 -3.13
C TRP A 116 15.82 21.62 -1.89
N PRO A 117 16.16 20.34 -1.66
CA PRO A 117 15.55 19.54 -0.61
C PRO A 117 15.76 20.10 0.81
N ASN A 118 16.88 20.80 1.04
CA ASN A 118 17.18 21.40 2.34
C ASN A 118 16.19 22.49 2.76
N ARG A 119 15.49 23.12 1.80
CA ARG A 119 14.53 24.19 2.09
C ARG A 119 13.24 23.67 2.72
N LEU A 120 12.92 22.39 2.59
CA LEU A 120 11.69 21.80 3.15
C LEU A 120 11.59 22.01 4.67
N ALA A 121 12.72 21.90 5.39
CA ALA A 121 12.75 22.12 6.84
C ALA A 121 12.39 23.58 7.22
N ASP A 122 12.71 24.55 6.37
CA ASP A 122 12.46 25.96 6.63
C ASP A 122 10.97 26.34 6.42
N ILE A 123 10.24 25.55 5.62
CA ILE A 123 8.85 25.83 5.21
C ILE A 123 7.83 24.80 5.68
N GLU A 124 8.22 23.82 6.50
CA GLU A 124 7.35 22.71 6.96
C GLU A 124 6.05 23.18 7.65
N ASN A 125 6.10 24.36 8.27
CA ASN A 125 4.98 24.95 9.02
C ASN A 125 4.08 25.85 8.16
N GLU A 126 4.40 26.04 6.87
CA GLU A 126 3.58 26.84 5.95
C GLU A 126 2.29 26.10 5.57
N SER A 127 1.15 26.73 5.81
CA SER A 127 -0.16 26.14 5.50
C SER A 127 -0.33 25.86 4.00
N VAL A 128 0.20 26.74 3.14
CA VAL A 128 0.13 26.56 1.68
C VAL A 128 0.91 25.33 1.19
N LEU A 129 2.02 24.99 1.86
CA LEU A 129 2.79 23.80 1.52
C LEU A 129 1.94 22.54 1.74
N ASN A 130 1.30 22.45 2.91
CA ASN A 130 0.58 21.26 3.35
C ASN A 130 -0.78 21.11 2.66
N THR A 131 -1.53 22.22 2.54
CA THR A 131 -2.88 22.22 1.98
C THR A 131 -2.87 22.15 0.45
N SER A 132 -1.87 22.75 -0.19
CA SER A 132 -1.82 22.88 -1.65
C SER A 132 -0.69 22.10 -2.30
N LEU A 133 0.58 22.42 -2.03
CA LEU A 133 1.71 21.85 -2.78
C LEU A 133 1.85 20.33 -2.57
N LEU A 134 1.81 19.87 -1.33
CA LEU A 134 1.87 18.46 -0.95
C LEU A 134 0.52 17.73 -1.15
N ARG A 135 -0.49 18.38 -1.74
CA ARG A 135 -1.75 17.72 -2.04
C ARG A 135 -1.54 16.67 -3.14
N GLY A 136 -1.41 15.42 -2.73
CA GLY A 136 -1.19 14.26 -3.61
C GLY A 136 0.27 13.79 -3.67
N VAL A 137 1.21 14.62 -3.19
CA VAL A 137 2.66 14.37 -3.17
C VAL A 137 3.17 14.27 -1.74
N THR A 138 4.13 13.39 -1.50
CA THR A 138 4.72 13.14 -0.18
C THR A 138 6.21 13.43 -0.15
N LEU A 139 6.77 13.63 1.05
CA LEU A 139 8.21 13.89 1.22
C LEU A 139 9.08 12.75 0.64
N SER A 140 8.64 11.49 0.74
CA SER A 140 9.27 10.33 0.08
C SER A 140 9.40 10.49 -1.42
N GLU A 141 8.37 11.04 -2.07
CA GLU A 141 8.35 11.21 -3.53
C GLU A 141 9.30 12.32 -3.95
N ILE A 142 9.34 13.42 -3.19
CA ILE A 142 10.27 14.54 -3.44
C ILE A 142 11.73 14.09 -3.32
N HIS A 143 12.09 13.46 -2.20
CA HIS A 143 13.47 13.03 -1.94
C HIS A 143 13.88 11.79 -2.74
N GLY A 144 12.91 10.95 -3.14
CA GLY A 144 13.16 9.69 -3.82
C GLY A 144 12.79 9.75 -5.30
N GLN A 145 11.52 9.49 -5.61
CA GLN A 145 11.06 9.21 -6.97
C GLN A 145 11.27 10.38 -7.93
N PHE A 146 10.89 11.60 -7.52
CA PHE A 146 10.99 12.77 -8.38
C PHE A 146 12.45 13.11 -8.69
N ALA A 147 13.31 13.13 -7.66
CA ALA A 147 14.74 13.31 -7.84
C ALA A 147 15.36 12.24 -8.75
N ARG A 148 14.93 10.98 -8.61
CA ARG A 148 15.41 9.85 -9.41
C ARG A 148 15.02 9.96 -10.88
N VAL A 149 13.73 10.16 -11.16
CA VAL A 149 13.22 10.31 -12.53
C VAL A 149 13.78 11.56 -13.21
N LEU A 150 13.93 12.66 -12.46
CA LEU A 150 14.55 13.88 -12.96
C LEU A 150 16.00 13.65 -13.44
N ASN A 151 16.71 12.70 -12.81
CA ASN A 151 18.05 12.25 -13.19
C ASN A 151 18.04 11.16 -14.28
N GLY A 152 16.90 10.90 -14.93
CA GLY A 152 16.77 9.94 -16.04
C GLY A 152 16.71 8.47 -15.62
N LEU A 153 16.54 8.19 -14.33
CA LEU A 153 16.38 6.82 -13.82
C LEU A 153 14.91 6.35 -13.94
N PRO A 154 14.64 5.03 -14.00
CA PRO A 154 13.27 4.51 -14.17
C PRO A 154 12.29 4.93 -13.05
N GLU A 155 10.99 4.94 -13.33
CA GLU A 155 9.92 5.25 -12.35
C GLU A 155 9.77 4.16 -11.27
N LEU A 156 9.96 2.89 -11.62
CA LEU A 156 9.94 1.77 -10.66
C LEU A 156 11.38 1.40 -10.26
N SER A 157 11.60 0.98 -9.01
CA SER A 157 12.89 0.45 -8.54
C SER A 157 12.66 -0.69 -7.58
N ASP A 158 13.61 -1.62 -7.56
CA ASP A 158 13.65 -2.64 -6.53
C ASP A 158 13.64 -2.01 -5.13
N PHE A 159 13.02 -2.72 -4.19
CA PHE A 159 12.79 -2.25 -2.84
C PHE A 159 13.50 -3.18 -1.86
N HIS A 160 14.48 -2.66 -1.12
CA HIS A 160 15.32 -3.44 -0.22
C HIS A 160 15.40 -2.77 1.15
N PHE A 161 14.73 -3.35 2.14
CA PHE A 161 14.73 -2.83 3.50
C PHE A 161 14.67 -3.96 4.51
N SER A 162 15.09 -3.71 5.75
CA SER A 162 14.97 -4.66 6.85
C SER A 162 14.17 -4.07 7.99
N PHE A 163 13.34 -4.87 8.62
CA PHE A 163 12.77 -4.57 9.93
C PHE A 163 13.71 -5.09 11.02
N ASN A 164 14.02 -4.25 12.00
CA ASN A 164 14.90 -4.57 13.11
C ASN A 164 14.17 -4.41 14.45
N ARG A 165 14.33 -5.41 15.31
CA ARG A 165 14.05 -5.35 16.74
C ARG A 165 15.34 -5.60 17.50
N LYS A 166 15.81 -4.63 18.29
CA LYS A 166 17.05 -4.73 19.06
C LYS A 166 16.81 -4.35 20.53
N SER A 167 17.26 -5.17 21.46
CA SER A 167 17.21 -4.93 22.91
C SER A 167 15.80 -4.62 23.46
N ALA A 168 14.75 -5.11 22.80
CA ALA A 168 13.37 -4.92 23.24
C ALA A 168 13.07 -5.80 24.47
N PRO A 169 12.61 -5.22 25.60
CA PRO A 169 12.37 -5.99 26.83
C PRO A 169 11.39 -7.14 26.63
N GLY A 170 11.78 -8.35 27.07
CA GLY A 170 10.95 -9.55 26.95
C GLY A 170 10.89 -10.16 25.54
N PHE A 171 11.70 -9.65 24.60
CA PHE A 171 11.78 -10.16 23.24
C PHE A 171 13.22 -10.45 22.83
N SER A 172 13.38 -11.40 21.90
CA SER A 172 14.66 -11.68 21.23
C SER A 172 14.93 -10.67 20.11
N ASP A 173 16.20 -10.34 19.90
CA ASP A 173 16.63 -9.54 18.75
C ASP A 173 16.26 -10.23 17.43
N LEU A 174 15.94 -9.42 16.43
CA LEU A 174 15.41 -9.89 15.17
C LEU A 174 15.71 -8.91 14.04
N THR A 175 16.19 -9.42 12.92
CA THR A 175 16.34 -8.67 11.66
C THR A 175 15.68 -9.47 10.54
N ILE A 176 14.73 -8.84 9.85
CA ILE A 176 13.98 -9.46 8.76
C ILE A 176 14.17 -8.64 7.49
N PRO A 177 14.91 -9.13 6.48
CA PRO A 177 15.05 -8.45 5.21
C PRO A 177 13.82 -8.65 4.32
N PHE A 178 13.43 -7.60 3.61
CA PHE A 178 12.39 -7.59 2.59
C PHE A 178 13.01 -7.12 1.28
N GLU A 179 12.90 -7.97 0.27
CA GLU A 179 13.41 -7.73 -1.07
C GLU A 179 12.24 -7.83 -2.03
N VAL A 180 12.03 -6.77 -2.81
CA VAL A 180 11.01 -6.69 -3.86
C VAL A 180 11.72 -6.36 -5.16
N THR A 181 11.59 -7.24 -6.13
CA THR A 181 12.16 -7.08 -7.46
C THR A 181 11.07 -6.63 -8.43
N VAL A 182 11.30 -5.52 -9.12
CA VAL A 182 10.33 -4.97 -10.08
C VAL A 182 10.15 -5.94 -11.25
N ASN A 183 8.90 -6.15 -11.67
CA ASN A 183 8.53 -7.03 -12.78
C ASN A 183 8.93 -8.51 -12.59
N SER A 184 9.14 -8.98 -11.35
CA SER A 184 9.41 -10.39 -11.09
C SER A 184 8.18 -11.26 -11.36
N MET A 185 8.41 -12.50 -11.79
CA MET A 185 7.35 -13.50 -11.99
C MET A 185 7.74 -14.82 -11.29
N PRO A 186 7.02 -15.25 -10.25
CA PRO A 186 5.90 -14.56 -9.59
C PRO A 186 6.31 -13.21 -8.93
N SER A 187 5.32 -12.34 -8.66
CA SER A 187 5.58 -11.05 -8.01
C SER A 187 6.14 -11.26 -6.59
N THR A 188 7.04 -10.37 -6.18
CA THR A 188 7.76 -10.43 -4.89
C THR A 188 7.34 -9.32 -3.92
N ASN A 189 6.23 -8.63 -4.22
CA ASN A 189 5.74 -7.49 -3.47
C ASN A 189 4.83 -7.84 -2.27
N ILE A 190 4.39 -9.10 -2.16
CA ILE A 190 3.69 -9.62 -0.98
C ILE A 190 4.65 -10.55 -0.24
N HIS A 191 4.97 -10.19 1.00
CA HIS A 191 5.66 -11.04 1.96
C HIS A 191 4.67 -11.57 2.98
N ALA A 192 4.91 -12.75 3.52
CA ALA A 192 4.04 -13.29 4.56
C ALA A 192 4.79 -14.01 5.69
N PHE A 193 4.33 -13.74 6.91
CA PHE A 193 4.65 -14.50 8.11
C PHE A 193 3.59 -15.57 8.33
N ILE A 194 4.02 -16.82 8.38
CA ILE A 194 3.17 -17.94 8.74
C ILE A 194 3.70 -18.68 9.95
N GLY A 195 2.78 -19.19 10.76
CA GLY A 195 3.10 -20.02 11.90
C GLY A 195 1.88 -20.18 12.79
N ARG A 196 2.07 -20.88 13.91
CA ARG A 196 1.01 -21.18 14.88
C ARG A 196 0.36 -19.92 15.47
N ASN A 197 -0.85 -20.07 15.99
CA ASN A 197 -1.47 -19.02 16.79
C ASN A 197 -0.61 -18.75 18.04
N GLY A 198 -0.37 -17.47 18.34
CA GLY A 198 0.48 -17.06 19.47
C GLY A 198 2.00 -17.16 19.24
N CYS A 199 2.48 -17.49 18.03
CA CYS A 199 3.93 -17.53 17.76
C CYS A 199 4.60 -16.14 17.64
N GLY A 200 3.81 -15.06 17.59
CA GLY A 200 4.30 -13.67 17.61
C GLY A 200 4.17 -12.88 16.31
N LYS A 201 3.43 -13.39 15.31
CA LYS A 201 3.22 -12.71 14.01
C LYS A 201 2.64 -11.30 14.16
N THR A 202 1.50 -11.17 14.85
CA THR A 202 0.86 -9.87 15.16
C THR A 202 1.79 -8.97 15.97
N THR A 203 2.62 -9.53 16.87
CA THR A 203 3.63 -8.75 17.61
C THR A 203 4.71 -8.17 16.71
N ILE A 204 5.14 -8.91 15.68
CA ILE A 204 6.10 -8.41 14.68
C ILE A 204 5.45 -7.27 13.88
N LEU A 205 4.22 -7.44 13.41
CA LEU A 205 3.49 -6.38 12.71
C LEU A 205 3.32 -5.12 13.59
N ASN A 206 2.96 -5.28 14.86
CA ASN A 206 2.83 -4.15 15.79
C ASN A 206 4.17 -3.45 16.04
N GLY A 207 5.28 -4.20 16.06
CA GLY A 207 6.62 -3.63 16.09
C GLY A 207 6.94 -2.79 14.84
N MET A 208 6.51 -3.24 13.66
CA MET A 208 6.64 -2.47 12.41
C MET A 208 5.81 -1.19 12.44
N ILE A 209 4.59 -1.24 12.98
CA ILE A 209 3.77 -0.04 13.19
C ILE A 209 4.50 0.92 14.13
N GLY A 210 4.98 0.42 15.27
CA GLY A 210 5.71 1.23 16.26
C GLY A 210 6.98 1.87 15.70
N ALA A 211 7.71 1.18 14.82
CA ALA A 211 8.92 1.70 14.16
C ALA A 211 8.65 2.92 13.27
N ILE A 212 7.47 2.99 12.65
CA ILE A 212 7.06 4.10 11.77
C ILE A 212 6.38 5.21 12.56
N THR A 213 5.46 4.86 13.48
CA THR A 213 4.73 5.87 14.25
C THR A 213 5.59 6.52 15.34
N ASN A 214 6.67 5.86 15.77
CA ASN A 214 7.66 6.40 16.71
C ASN A 214 9.09 6.31 16.13
N PRO A 215 9.48 7.17 15.17
CA PRO A 215 10.77 7.09 14.48
C PRO A 215 12.01 7.32 15.36
N GLU A 216 11.84 7.79 16.59
CA GLU A 216 12.95 7.95 17.56
C GLU A 216 13.18 6.69 18.40
N ASN A 217 12.34 5.66 18.25
CA ASN A 217 12.47 4.42 19.01
C ASN A 217 13.73 3.65 18.57
N ASN A 218 14.60 3.28 19.52
CA ASN A 218 15.82 2.50 19.22
C ASN A 218 15.58 0.99 19.25
N GLU A 219 14.47 0.54 19.83
CA GLU A 219 14.14 -0.88 19.94
C GLU A 219 13.57 -1.43 18.64
N TYR A 220 12.77 -0.63 17.93
CA TYR A 220 12.10 -1.02 16.69
C TYR A 220 12.39 0.02 15.60
N PHE A 221 13.00 -0.40 14.50
CA PHE A 221 13.32 0.51 13.40
C PHE A 221 13.47 -0.25 12.08
N PHE A 222 13.34 0.48 10.98
CA PHE A 222 13.69 -0.03 9.66
C PHE A 222 15.09 0.43 9.25
N SER A 223 15.83 -0.42 8.54
CA SER A 223 17.10 -0.10 7.90
C SER A 223 17.05 -0.35 6.39
N GLU A 224 17.82 0.41 5.63
CA GLU A 224 18.06 0.15 4.21
C GLU A 224 19.38 -0.61 4.06
N ASN A 225 19.36 -1.70 3.29
CA ASN A 225 20.55 -2.51 3.03
C ASN A 225 21.23 -2.03 1.76
N ASN A 226 22.00 -0.95 1.84
CA ASN A 226 22.97 -0.66 0.79
C ASN A 226 24.25 -1.44 1.07
N ARG A 227 24.82 -2.08 0.02
CA ARG A 227 25.88 -3.13 0.02
C ARG A 227 27.13 -2.91 0.91
N LEU A 228 27.27 -1.77 1.60
CA LEU A 228 28.39 -1.39 2.45
C LEU A 228 28.01 -0.76 3.81
N ILE A 229 26.79 -0.25 4.00
CA ILE A 229 26.38 0.45 5.25
C ILE A 229 24.90 0.17 5.53
N GLU A 230 24.61 -0.42 6.70
CA GLU A 230 23.24 -0.49 7.21
C GLU A 230 22.91 0.86 7.87
N SER A 231 22.02 1.64 7.23
CA SER A 231 21.56 2.92 7.77
C SER A 231 20.09 2.86 8.13
N ARG A 232 19.71 3.46 9.27
CA ARG A 232 18.31 3.65 9.63
C ARG A 232 17.61 4.43 8.53
N ILE A 233 16.44 3.96 8.13
CA ILE A 233 15.64 4.62 7.12
C ILE A 233 15.20 6.01 7.63
N PRO A 234 15.30 7.09 6.83
CA PRO A 234 14.90 8.43 7.24
C PRO A 234 13.38 8.56 7.46
N LYS A 235 12.98 9.60 8.21
CA LYS A 235 11.57 9.97 8.35
C LYS A 235 10.94 10.21 6.98
N GLY A 236 9.77 9.63 6.73
CA GLY A 236 9.06 9.81 5.47
C GLY A 236 9.64 9.01 4.30
N TYR A 237 10.42 7.94 4.53
CA TYR A 237 10.85 7.03 3.45
C TYR A 237 9.69 6.24 2.83
N PHE A 238 8.83 5.69 3.69
CA PHE A 238 7.55 5.15 3.25
C PHE A 238 6.59 6.32 3.08
N ARG A 239 5.85 6.33 1.98
CA ARG A 239 4.78 7.30 1.76
C ARG A 239 3.69 7.15 2.79
N SER A 240 3.19 5.92 2.91
CA SER A 240 2.17 5.56 3.88
C SER A 240 2.39 4.16 4.43
N LEU A 241 1.97 3.98 5.68
CA LEU A 241 1.78 2.71 6.34
C LEU A 241 0.28 2.47 6.48
N VAL A 242 -0.21 1.37 5.93
CA VAL A 242 -1.62 0.97 6.04
C VAL A 242 -1.68 -0.30 6.85
N SER A 243 -2.24 -0.24 8.06
CA SER A 243 -2.49 -1.43 8.86
C SER A 243 -3.91 -1.93 8.62
N VAL A 244 -4.05 -3.22 8.30
CA VAL A 244 -5.34 -3.88 8.06
C VAL A 244 -5.54 -5.01 9.05
N SER A 245 -6.60 -4.94 9.87
CA SER A 245 -6.94 -6.00 10.81
C SER A 245 -8.42 -6.01 11.15
N PHE A 246 -9.07 -7.15 10.94
CA PHE A 246 -10.46 -7.40 11.31
C PHE A 246 -10.59 -8.32 12.54
N SER A 247 -9.51 -8.52 13.28
CA SER A 247 -9.54 -9.30 14.52
C SER A 247 -10.12 -8.48 15.67
N ALA A 248 -11.29 -8.91 16.18
CA ALA A 248 -11.91 -8.31 17.36
C ALA A 248 -11.20 -8.67 18.67
N PHE A 249 -10.38 -9.74 18.67
CA PHE A 249 -9.75 -10.29 19.87
C PHE A 249 -8.29 -9.89 20.06
N ASP A 250 -7.70 -9.26 19.05
CA ASP A 250 -6.34 -8.75 19.17
C ASP A 250 -6.31 -7.67 20.29
N PRO A 251 -5.39 -7.74 21.26
CA PRO A 251 -5.28 -6.74 22.34
C PRO A 251 -4.69 -5.40 21.87
N PHE A 252 -4.13 -5.32 20.66
CA PHE A 252 -3.47 -4.11 20.17
C PHE A 252 -4.47 -3.02 19.75
N THR A 253 -4.34 -1.82 20.32
CA THR A 253 -5.09 -0.65 19.86
C THR A 253 -4.29 0.03 18.75
N PRO A 254 -4.83 0.17 17.53
CA PRO A 254 -4.13 0.86 16.46
C PRO A 254 -3.86 2.33 16.86
N PRO A 255 -2.71 2.91 16.47
CA PRO A 255 -2.46 4.34 16.63
C PRO A 255 -3.54 5.21 15.96
N LYS A 256 -3.59 6.49 16.31
CA LYS A 256 -4.44 7.45 15.60
C LYS A 256 -3.93 7.62 14.17
N GLU A 257 -4.87 7.69 13.20
CA GLU A 257 -4.51 7.99 11.81
C GLU A 257 -3.78 9.33 11.71
N GLN A 258 -2.80 9.38 10.81
CA GLN A 258 -1.95 10.54 10.56
C GLN A 258 -1.92 10.74 9.04
N PRO A 259 -2.89 11.49 8.47
CA PRO A 259 -3.01 11.64 7.02
C PRO A 259 -2.16 12.80 6.46
N ASP A 260 -1.47 13.57 7.30
CA ASP A 260 -0.74 14.78 6.89
C ASP A 260 0.69 14.44 6.42
N PRO A 261 0.99 14.53 5.11
CA PRO A 261 2.27 14.09 4.55
C PRO A 261 3.46 14.94 5.00
N ALA A 262 3.22 16.12 5.59
CA ALA A 262 4.29 16.98 6.10
C ALA A 262 4.91 16.46 7.40
N LYS A 263 4.18 15.61 8.13
CA LYS A 263 4.65 15.01 9.39
C LYS A 263 5.43 13.71 9.20
N GLY A 264 5.74 13.34 7.94
CA GLY A 264 6.47 12.14 7.59
C GLY A 264 5.57 11.07 6.97
N THR A 265 5.82 9.80 7.33
CA THR A 265 5.06 8.67 6.80
C THR A 265 3.62 8.72 7.30
N GLN A 266 2.67 8.78 6.37
CA GLN A 266 1.25 8.78 6.70
C GLN A 266 0.85 7.44 7.33
N TYR A 267 -0.07 7.44 8.29
CA TYR A 267 -0.58 6.20 8.89
C TYR A 267 -2.09 6.09 8.73
N PHE A 268 -2.55 4.96 8.20
CA PHE A 268 -3.96 4.64 8.02
C PHE A 268 -4.29 3.27 8.62
N TYR A 269 -5.48 3.15 9.18
CA TYR A 269 -5.99 1.89 9.73
C TYR A 269 -7.29 1.48 9.06
N ILE A 270 -7.32 0.27 8.52
CA ILE A 270 -8.49 -0.35 7.91
C ILE A 270 -8.88 -1.55 8.76
N GLY A 271 -10.00 -1.48 9.47
CA GLY A 271 -10.35 -2.57 10.37
C GLY A 271 -11.46 -2.27 11.36
N LEU A 272 -11.69 -3.23 12.26
CA LEU A 272 -12.80 -3.19 13.21
C LEU A 272 -12.58 -2.29 14.42
N LYS A 273 -11.34 -1.89 14.75
CA LYS A 273 -11.09 -1.09 15.96
C LYS A 273 -11.18 0.40 15.69
N ASN A 274 -11.80 1.13 16.60
CA ASN A 274 -11.74 2.57 16.59
C ASN A 274 -10.56 3.05 17.45
N ALA A 275 -9.57 3.69 16.82
CA ALA A 275 -8.38 4.19 17.49
C ALA A 275 -8.67 5.27 18.56
N ALA A 276 -9.80 5.98 18.46
CA ALA A 276 -10.15 7.05 19.38
C ALA A 276 -10.89 6.55 20.63
N SER A 277 -11.80 5.59 20.48
CA SER A 277 -12.65 5.09 21.57
C SER A 277 -12.23 3.72 22.11
N ASN A 278 -11.26 3.06 21.47
CA ASN A 278 -10.89 1.66 21.73
C ASN A 278 -12.09 0.69 21.68
N SER A 279 -13.16 1.08 20.98
CA SER A 279 -14.36 0.27 20.77
C SER A 279 -14.33 -0.38 19.39
N LEU A 280 -15.19 -1.36 19.18
CA LEU A 280 -15.39 -1.94 17.85
C LEU A 280 -16.29 -1.01 17.01
N LYS A 281 -15.93 -0.84 15.75
CA LYS A 281 -16.73 -0.19 14.71
C LYS A 281 -17.93 -1.05 14.38
N SER A 282 -19.08 -0.41 14.17
CA SER A 282 -20.25 -1.07 13.62
C SER A 282 -20.09 -1.30 12.12
N LEU A 283 -20.90 -2.18 11.55
CA LEU A 283 -20.96 -2.36 10.09
C LEU A 283 -21.42 -1.08 9.37
N GLY A 284 -22.20 -0.22 10.05
CA GLY A 284 -22.59 1.10 9.53
C GLY A 284 -21.39 2.02 9.36
N ASP A 285 -20.49 2.05 10.35
CA ASP A 285 -19.27 2.87 10.31
C ASP A 285 -18.36 2.43 9.14
N LEU A 286 -18.15 1.11 8.98
CA LEU A 286 -17.36 0.57 7.88
C LEU A 286 -17.94 0.90 6.50
N ARG A 287 -19.27 0.93 6.39
CA ARG A 287 -19.93 1.33 5.14
C ARG A 287 -19.70 2.80 4.84
N LEU A 288 -19.78 3.68 5.83
CA LEU A 288 -19.50 5.11 5.65
C LEU A 288 -18.03 5.34 5.24
N GLU A 289 -17.09 4.63 5.86
CA GLU A 289 -15.68 4.64 5.46
C GLU A 289 -15.48 4.18 4.01
N PHE A 290 -16.19 3.13 3.59
CA PHE A 290 -16.21 2.70 2.19
C PHE A 290 -16.73 3.79 1.26
N ILE A 291 -17.84 4.45 1.60
CA ILE A 291 -18.41 5.52 0.77
C ILE A 291 -17.42 6.66 0.59
N SER A 292 -16.82 7.13 1.70
CA SER A 292 -15.84 8.21 1.67
C SER A 292 -14.65 7.86 0.77
N ALA A 293 -14.10 6.64 0.92
CA ALA A 293 -13.00 6.16 0.09
C ALA A 293 -13.38 5.97 -1.37
N PHE A 294 -14.59 5.48 -1.65
CA PHE A 294 -15.11 5.34 -3.01
C PHE A 294 -15.20 6.71 -3.70
N ILE A 295 -15.76 7.71 -3.02
CA ILE A 295 -15.79 9.10 -3.52
C ILE A 295 -14.37 9.61 -3.76
N GLY A 296 -13.44 9.38 -2.81
CA GLY A 296 -12.02 9.70 -2.97
C GLY A 296 -11.39 9.08 -4.23
N CYS A 297 -11.73 7.82 -4.53
CA CYS A 297 -11.29 7.15 -5.75
C CYS A 297 -11.89 7.77 -7.01
N MET A 298 -13.19 8.10 -7.01
CA MET A 298 -13.88 8.64 -8.18
C MET A 298 -13.45 10.08 -8.54
N ARG A 299 -12.86 10.81 -7.59
CA ARG A 299 -12.34 12.18 -7.81
C ARG A 299 -11.03 12.22 -8.59
N VAL A 300 -10.28 11.11 -8.63
CA VAL A 300 -8.93 11.06 -9.24
C VAL A 300 -8.92 9.97 -10.30
N ASP A 301 -8.72 10.33 -11.57
CA ASP A 301 -8.83 9.39 -12.69
C ASP A 301 -7.94 8.15 -12.55
N ARG A 302 -6.69 8.32 -12.09
CA ARG A 302 -5.78 7.19 -11.81
C ARG A 302 -6.34 6.25 -10.73
N LYS A 303 -6.91 6.79 -9.64
CA LYS A 303 -7.54 5.96 -8.59
C LYS A 303 -8.80 5.28 -9.10
N ARG A 304 -9.63 5.97 -9.88
CA ARG A 304 -10.82 5.41 -10.53
C ARG A 304 -10.46 4.22 -11.44
N GLN A 305 -9.39 4.33 -12.23
CA GLN A 305 -8.88 3.25 -13.07
C GLN A 305 -8.39 2.06 -12.24
N LEU A 306 -7.57 2.30 -11.22
CA LEU A 306 -7.11 1.24 -10.30
C LEU A 306 -8.28 0.53 -9.61
N TRP A 307 -9.30 1.28 -9.18
CA TRP A 307 -10.51 0.70 -8.59
C TRP A 307 -11.25 -0.19 -9.59
N LEU A 308 -11.44 0.28 -10.83
CA LEU A 308 -12.07 -0.49 -11.91
C LEU A 308 -11.33 -1.80 -12.20
N GLU A 309 -10.00 -1.76 -12.29
CA GLU A 309 -9.17 -2.94 -12.49
C GLU A 309 -9.28 -3.92 -11.33
N ALA A 310 -9.26 -3.41 -10.10
CA ALA A 310 -9.41 -4.21 -8.90
C ALA A 310 -10.77 -4.93 -8.86
N ILE A 311 -11.87 -4.23 -9.14
CA ILE A 311 -13.20 -4.84 -9.19
C ILE A 311 -13.28 -5.91 -10.29
N LYS A 312 -12.74 -5.66 -11.48
CA LYS A 312 -12.72 -6.65 -12.57
C LYS A 312 -12.01 -7.95 -12.17
N LYS A 313 -10.92 -7.85 -11.40
CA LYS A 313 -10.17 -9.02 -10.91
C LYS A 313 -10.92 -9.77 -9.82
N LEU A 314 -11.52 -9.05 -8.87
CA LEU A 314 -12.38 -9.65 -7.84
C LEU A 314 -13.60 -10.35 -8.44
N SER A 315 -14.11 -9.90 -9.60
CA SER A 315 -15.19 -10.56 -10.35
C SER A 315 -14.82 -11.92 -10.93
N SER A 316 -13.60 -12.44 -10.70
CA SER A 316 -13.32 -13.87 -10.87
C SER A 316 -14.09 -14.76 -9.87
N ASP A 317 -14.50 -14.21 -8.73
CA ASP A 317 -15.48 -14.83 -7.83
C ASP A 317 -16.91 -14.57 -8.34
N GLU A 318 -17.72 -15.63 -8.40
CA GLU A 318 -19.07 -15.61 -8.98
C GLU A 318 -20.00 -14.63 -8.25
N ASN A 319 -19.93 -14.56 -6.92
CA ASN A 319 -20.77 -13.65 -6.14
C ASN A 319 -20.35 -12.19 -6.38
N PHE A 320 -19.05 -11.91 -6.47
CA PHE A 320 -18.55 -10.58 -6.83
C PHE A 320 -18.97 -10.16 -8.24
N SER A 321 -18.93 -11.08 -9.21
CA SER A 321 -19.41 -10.82 -10.57
C SER A 321 -20.89 -10.45 -10.58
N ASN A 322 -21.72 -11.23 -9.89
CA ASN A 322 -23.17 -11.04 -9.81
C ASN A 322 -23.59 -9.76 -9.06
N MET A 323 -22.67 -9.11 -8.35
CA MET A 323 -22.95 -7.84 -7.71
C MET A 323 -23.04 -6.69 -8.73
N GLU A 324 -22.35 -6.72 -9.87
CA GLU A 324 -22.33 -5.60 -10.83
C GLU A 324 -21.80 -4.28 -10.22
N LEU A 325 -20.72 -4.36 -9.42
CA LEU A 325 -20.15 -3.23 -8.67
C LEU A 325 -19.74 -2.04 -9.54
N ILE A 326 -19.44 -2.25 -10.82
CA ILE A 326 -19.11 -1.18 -11.77
C ILE A 326 -20.28 -0.18 -11.91
N SER A 327 -21.52 -0.61 -11.68
CA SER A 327 -22.71 0.27 -11.68
C SER A 327 -22.67 1.34 -10.58
N LEU A 328 -21.85 1.19 -9.54
CA LEU A 328 -21.69 2.24 -8.52
C LEU A 328 -21.10 3.53 -9.11
N ILE A 329 -20.28 3.41 -10.16
CA ILE A 329 -19.70 4.56 -10.86
C ILE A 329 -20.79 5.36 -11.56
N SER A 330 -21.71 4.70 -12.28
CA SER A 330 -22.79 5.39 -12.96
C SER A 330 -23.73 6.09 -11.98
N LYS A 331 -24.00 5.46 -10.83
CA LYS A 331 -24.79 6.09 -9.75
C LYS A 331 -24.11 7.33 -9.17
N TYR A 332 -22.78 7.30 -9.01
CA TYR A 332 -22.02 8.46 -8.55
C TYR A 332 -22.09 9.61 -9.56
N GLU A 333 -21.88 9.33 -10.85
CA GLU A 333 -21.95 10.36 -11.90
C GLU A 333 -23.37 10.91 -12.09
N GLU A 334 -24.40 10.07 -11.89
CA GLU A 334 -25.79 10.52 -11.88
C GLU A 334 -26.06 11.47 -10.71
N LEU A 335 -25.67 11.12 -9.49
CA LEU A 335 -25.83 11.99 -8.33
C LEU A 335 -25.10 13.33 -8.52
N ARG A 336 -23.86 13.28 -9.00
CA ARG A 336 -23.04 14.48 -9.29
C ARG A 336 -23.70 15.40 -10.32
N ARG A 337 -24.35 14.84 -11.33
CA ARG A 337 -25.10 15.63 -12.34
C ARG A 337 -26.40 16.21 -11.79
N ASN A 338 -27.10 15.47 -10.93
CA ASN A 338 -28.39 15.88 -10.37
C ASN A 338 -28.22 16.92 -9.25
N GLU A 339 -27.09 16.92 -8.54
CA GLU A 339 -26.80 17.81 -7.41
C GLU A 339 -25.53 18.67 -7.67
N PRO A 340 -25.47 19.48 -8.76
CA PRO A 340 -24.25 20.18 -9.16
C PRO A 340 -23.80 21.28 -8.18
N GLN A 341 -24.68 21.67 -7.25
CA GLN A 341 -24.40 22.69 -6.24
C GLN A 341 -23.76 22.12 -4.96
N ILE A 342 -23.75 20.80 -4.80
CA ILE A 342 -23.15 20.14 -3.63
C ILE A 342 -21.73 19.72 -4.02
N GLN A 343 -20.75 20.16 -3.24
CA GLN A 343 -19.38 19.70 -3.43
C GLN A 343 -19.27 18.21 -3.08
N VAL A 344 -18.51 17.46 -3.87
CA VAL A 344 -18.42 15.99 -3.74
C VAL A 344 -17.74 15.55 -2.43
N ASP A 345 -16.97 16.43 -1.81
CA ASP A 345 -16.30 16.24 -0.52
C ASP A 345 -17.12 16.74 0.67
N ASP A 346 -18.36 17.19 0.45
CA ASP A 346 -19.29 17.55 1.52
C ASP A 346 -19.95 16.30 2.14
N ASP A 347 -20.13 16.31 3.46
CA ASP A 347 -20.82 15.24 4.21
C ASP A 347 -22.24 14.99 3.68
N LYS A 348 -22.90 16.03 3.16
CA LYS A 348 -24.21 15.93 2.52
C LYS A 348 -24.15 15.09 1.25
N PHE A 349 -23.12 15.24 0.41
CA PHE A 349 -22.94 14.42 -0.78
C PHE A 349 -22.72 12.94 -0.39
N THR A 350 -21.83 12.72 0.59
CA THR A 350 -21.55 11.40 1.17
C THR A 350 -22.83 10.71 1.63
N LYS A 351 -23.68 11.42 2.38
CA LYS A 351 -24.95 10.89 2.87
C LYS A 351 -25.93 10.55 1.75
N LEU A 352 -26.10 11.45 0.78
CA LEU A 352 -26.99 11.22 -0.38
C LEU A 352 -26.55 10.00 -1.19
N PHE A 353 -25.24 9.85 -1.40
CA PHE A 353 -24.70 8.70 -2.13
C PHE A 353 -24.88 7.40 -1.34
N TYR A 354 -24.64 7.42 -0.03
CA TYR A 354 -24.91 6.28 0.84
C TYR A 354 -26.38 5.83 0.74
N ASP A 355 -27.33 6.77 0.85
CA ASP A 355 -28.76 6.45 0.74
C ASP A 355 -29.13 5.84 -0.63
N ASN A 356 -28.47 6.27 -1.71
CA ASN A 356 -28.68 5.72 -3.06
C ASN A 356 -28.21 4.25 -3.20
N ILE A 357 -27.17 3.86 -2.47
CA ILE A 357 -26.56 2.53 -2.60
C ILE A 357 -26.70 1.64 -1.36
N GLN A 358 -27.35 2.12 -0.30
CA GLN A 358 -27.47 1.40 0.97
C GLN A 358 -28.07 0.01 0.80
N LYS A 359 -29.15 -0.12 0.00
CA LYS A 359 -29.81 -1.41 -0.27
C LYS A 359 -28.87 -2.41 -0.92
N TYR A 360 -27.91 -1.93 -1.70
CA TYR A 360 -26.92 -2.75 -2.36
C TYR A 360 -25.89 -3.28 -1.33
N LEU A 361 -25.36 -2.39 -0.49
CA LEU A 361 -24.41 -2.75 0.58
C LEU A 361 -25.02 -3.65 1.66
N LEU A 362 -26.34 -3.57 1.88
CA LEU A 362 -27.06 -4.42 2.84
C LEU A 362 -27.20 -5.88 2.39
N ARG A 363 -27.11 -6.16 1.08
CA ARG A 363 -27.28 -7.52 0.53
C ARG A 363 -25.97 -8.31 0.46
N MET A 364 -24.83 -7.67 0.72
CA MET A 364 -23.52 -8.32 0.66
C MET A 364 -23.31 -9.22 1.88
N SER A 365 -22.67 -10.38 1.68
CA SER A 365 -22.14 -11.14 2.81
C SER A 365 -20.96 -10.40 3.46
N SER A 366 -20.67 -10.72 4.72
CA SER A 366 -19.61 -10.07 5.49
C SER A 366 -18.24 -10.19 4.81
N GLY A 367 -17.86 -11.37 4.31
CA GLY A 367 -16.57 -11.57 3.63
C GLY A 367 -16.43 -10.71 2.38
N HIS A 368 -17.48 -10.59 1.57
CA HIS A 368 -17.46 -9.77 0.35
C HIS A 368 -17.43 -8.27 0.67
N ALA A 369 -18.19 -7.85 1.68
CA ALA A 369 -18.16 -6.47 2.15
C ALA A 369 -16.75 -6.09 2.65
N ILE A 370 -16.12 -6.94 3.46
CA ILE A 370 -14.76 -6.72 3.98
C ILE A 370 -13.76 -6.57 2.83
N VAL A 371 -13.79 -7.46 1.83
CA VAL A 371 -12.90 -7.37 0.67
C VAL A 371 -13.12 -6.09 -0.12
N LEU A 372 -14.37 -5.76 -0.45
CA LEU A 372 -14.70 -4.53 -1.19
C LEU A 372 -14.26 -3.27 -0.44
N PHE A 373 -14.56 -3.20 0.86
CA PHE A 373 -14.25 -2.03 1.68
C PHE A 373 -12.73 -1.88 1.82
N THR A 374 -12.02 -2.98 2.04
CA THR A 374 -10.56 -2.98 2.15
C THR A 374 -9.90 -2.55 0.86
N ILE A 375 -10.24 -3.17 -0.28
CA ILE A 375 -9.65 -2.80 -1.58
C ILE A 375 -9.97 -1.36 -1.94
N THR A 376 -11.20 -0.89 -1.71
CA THR A 376 -11.57 0.50 -2.01
C THR A 376 -10.79 1.49 -1.15
N ARG A 377 -10.65 1.21 0.15
CA ARG A 377 -9.81 2.01 1.05
C ARG A 377 -8.35 1.99 0.63
N LEU A 378 -7.81 0.83 0.29
CA LEU A 378 -6.43 0.70 -0.18
C LEU A 378 -6.20 1.51 -1.47
N VAL A 379 -7.08 1.44 -2.47
CA VAL A 379 -6.96 2.27 -3.68
C VAL A 379 -6.95 3.77 -3.37
N ASP A 380 -7.69 4.18 -2.34
CA ASP A 380 -7.75 5.57 -1.92
C ASP A 380 -6.48 6.04 -1.17
N VAL A 381 -5.89 5.21 -0.31
CA VAL A 381 -4.78 5.63 0.56
C VAL A 381 -3.40 5.17 0.11
N VAL A 382 -3.31 4.11 -0.70
CA VAL A 382 -2.04 3.58 -1.21
C VAL A 382 -1.53 4.47 -2.35
N GLY A 383 -0.32 4.97 -2.18
CA GLY A 383 0.48 5.62 -3.22
C GLY A 383 1.83 4.96 -3.38
N GLU A 384 2.76 5.65 -4.05
CA GLU A 384 4.08 5.09 -4.28
C GLU A 384 4.83 4.76 -2.98
N LYS A 385 5.53 3.63 -2.88
CA LYS A 385 6.30 3.22 -1.68
C LYS A 385 5.45 3.11 -0.41
N SER A 386 4.22 2.66 -0.54
CA SER A 386 3.37 2.34 0.61
C SER A 386 3.70 0.96 1.18
N LEU A 387 3.68 0.83 2.51
CA LEU A 387 3.78 -0.45 3.21
C LEU A 387 2.39 -0.83 3.74
N VAL A 388 1.87 -1.99 3.35
CA VAL A 388 0.60 -2.53 3.81
C VAL A 388 0.86 -3.68 4.77
N LEU A 389 0.43 -3.57 6.02
CA LEU A 389 0.50 -4.65 6.99
C LEU A 389 -0.88 -5.28 7.11
N PHE A 390 -0.97 -6.59 6.94
CA PHE A 390 -2.24 -7.30 7.00
C PHE A 390 -2.19 -8.38 8.08
N ASP A 391 -3.14 -8.37 9.01
CA ASP A 391 -3.28 -9.42 10.03
C ASP A 391 -4.50 -10.29 9.74
N GLU A 392 -4.24 -11.57 9.49
CA GLU A 392 -5.21 -12.64 9.20
C GLU A 392 -6.24 -12.29 8.11
N PRO A 393 -5.80 -12.02 6.86
CA PRO A 393 -6.71 -11.73 5.74
C PRO A 393 -7.72 -12.85 5.45
N GLU A 394 -7.41 -14.08 5.83
CA GLU A 394 -8.29 -15.25 5.66
C GLU A 394 -9.55 -15.22 6.54
N VAL A 395 -9.59 -14.38 7.58
CA VAL A 395 -10.70 -14.35 8.53
C VAL A 395 -11.98 -13.94 7.81
N HIS A 396 -12.95 -14.87 7.77
CA HIS A 396 -14.23 -14.76 7.06
C HIS A 396 -14.18 -14.84 5.52
N LEU A 397 -13.05 -15.23 4.92
CA LEU A 397 -12.93 -15.44 3.46
C LEU A 397 -12.82 -16.93 3.12
N HIS A 398 -13.57 -17.37 2.11
CA HIS A 398 -13.37 -18.68 1.51
C HIS A 398 -12.12 -18.66 0.60
N PRO A 399 -11.44 -19.80 0.38
CA PRO A 399 -10.16 -19.84 -0.34
C PRO A 399 -10.15 -19.14 -1.71
N PRO A 400 -11.14 -19.33 -2.60
CA PRO A 400 -11.16 -18.65 -3.90
C PRO A 400 -11.16 -17.13 -3.80
N LEU A 401 -11.94 -16.56 -2.87
CA LEU A 401 -11.99 -15.12 -2.67
C LEU A 401 -10.71 -14.58 -2.02
N LEU A 402 -10.08 -15.34 -1.12
CA LEU A 402 -8.78 -14.99 -0.58
C LEU A 402 -7.71 -14.92 -1.69
N SER A 403 -7.65 -15.90 -2.58
CA SER A 403 -6.74 -15.87 -3.74
C SER A 403 -7.02 -14.68 -4.65
N ALA A 404 -8.29 -14.44 -5.01
CA ALA A 404 -8.68 -13.29 -5.83
C ALA A 404 -8.29 -11.96 -5.17
N PHE A 405 -8.46 -11.85 -3.85
CA PHE A 405 -8.06 -10.69 -3.06
C PHE A 405 -6.55 -10.49 -3.06
N LEU A 406 -5.76 -11.54 -2.80
CA LEU A 406 -4.29 -11.45 -2.80
C LEU A 406 -3.72 -11.09 -4.18
N ARG A 407 -4.27 -11.65 -5.25
CA ARG A 407 -3.92 -11.22 -6.63
C ARG A 407 -4.22 -9.74 -6.84
N THR A 408 -5.43 -9.32 -6.49
CA THR A 408 -5.85 -7.91 -6.61
C THR A 408 -4.95 -6.97 -5.79
N LEU A 409 -4.56 -7.37 -4.58
CA LEU A 409 -3.63 -6.63 -3.73
C LEU A 409 -2.24 -6.54 -4.37
N SER A 410 -1.71 -7.66 -4.86
CA SER A 410 -0.41 -7.73 -5.55
C SER A 410 -0.39 -6.75 -6.72
N ASP A 411 -1.43 -6.74 -7.55
CA ASP A 411 -1.49 -5.89 -8.73
C ASP A 411 -1.61 -4.39 -8.37
N LEU A 412 -2.39 -4.05 -7.34
CA LEU A 412 -2.49 -2.69 -6.83
C LEU A 412 -1.12 -2.18 -6.34
N LEU A 413 -0.40 -3.03 -5.60
CA LEU A 413 0.90 -2.68 -5.06
C LEU A 413 1.98 -2.61 -6.14
N ASP A 414 1.94 -3.47 -7.15
CA ASP A 414 2.84 -3.39 -8.31
C ASP A 414 2.64 -2.06 -9.07
N ALA A 415 1.39 -1.67 -9.30
CA ALA A 415 1.06 -0.38 -9.94
C ALA A 415 1.45 0.86 -9.10
N ARG A 416 1.78 0.66 -7.83
CA ARG A 416 2.11 1.69 -6.85
C ARG A 416 3.48 1.46 -6.21
N ASN A 417 4.34 0.59 -6.74
CA ASN A 417 5.64 0.28 -6.14
C ASN A 417 5.57 0.07 -4.61
N GLY A 418 4.51 -0.59 -4.14
CA GLY A 418 4.18 -0.81 -2.74
C GLY A 418 4.51 -2.24 -2.31
N VAL A 419 4.51 -2.47 -1.00
CA VAL A 419 4.84 -3.78 -0.42
C VAL A 419 3.77 -4.17 0.59
N ALA A 420 3.34 -5.43 0.60
CA ALA A 420 2.52 -5.99 1.66
C ALA A 420 3.32 -6.94 2.54
N ILE A 421 3.06 -6.92 3.84
CA ILE A 421 3.53 -7.91 4.81
C ILE A 421 2.31 -8.47 5.52
N ILE A 422 2.06 -9.76 5.31
CA ILE A 422 0.86 -10.45 5.78
C ILE A 422 1.21 -11.39 6.93
N ALA A 423 0.59 -11.24 8.09
CA ALA A 423 0.54 -12.29 9.10
C ALA A 423 -0.65 -13.21 8.83
N THR A 424 -0.40 -14.50 8.72
CA THR A 424 -1.44 -15.49 8.38
C THR A 424 -1.21 -16.82 9.09
N HIS A 425 -2.26 -17.59 9.24
CA HIS A 425 -2.23 -19.01 9.58
C HIS A 425 -2.73 -19.89 8.41
N SER A 426 -3.12 -19.29 7.29
CA SER A 426 -3.71 -19.96 6.14
C SER A 426 -2.67 -20.39 5.09
N PRO A 427 -2.53 -21.70 4.80
CA PRO A 427 -1.71 -22.19 3.69
C PRO A 427 -2.15 -21.69 2.31
N VAL A 428 -3.38 -21.17 2.17
CA VAL A 428 -3.86 -20.58 0.91
C VAL A 428 -3.04 -19.33 0.56
N VAL A 429 -2.60 -18.54 1.56
CA VAL A 429 -1.71 -17.40 1.32
C VAL A 429 -0.35 -17.85 0.79
N LEU A 430 0.15 -19.00 1.25
CA LEU A 430 1.45 -19.54 0.80
C LEU A 430 1.41 -19.97 -0.65
N GLN A 431 0.28 -20.54 -1.08
CA GLN A 431 0.08 -20.94 -2.47
C GLN A 431 0.19 -19.75 -3.44
N GLU A 432 0.01 -18.53 -2.93
CA GLU A 432 -0.01 -17.29 -3.68
C GLU A 432 1.34 -16.53 -3.63
N VAL A 433 2.31 -16.96 -2.83
CA VAL A 433 3.54 -16.19 -2.58
C VAL A 433 4.77 -17.09 -2.80
N PRO A 434 5.84 -16.63 -3.48
CA PRO A 434 7.06 -17.42 -3.63
C PRO A 434 7.79 -17.61 -2.31
N LYS A 435 8.56 -18.70 -2.16
CA LYS A 435 9.27 -19.02 -0.92
C LYS A 435 10.23 -17.93 -0.46
N SER A 436 10.78 -17.15 -1.41
CA SER A 436 11.66 -16.00 -1.16
C SER A 436 10.95 -14.83 -0.47
N CYS A 437 9.62 -14.84 -0.41
CA CYS A 437 8.79 -13.84 0.28
C CYS A 437 8.06 -14.44 1.50
N MET A 438 8.28 -15.73 1.79
CA MET A 438 7.65 -16.42 2.91
C MET A 438 8.57 -16.56 4.12
N TRP A 439 8.01 -16.42 5.32
CA TRP A 439 8.72 -16.53 6.59
C TRP A 439 7.94 -17.41 7.57
N LYS A 440 8.53 -18.53 7.99
CA LYS A 440 8.04 -19.39 9.08
C LYS A 440 8.44 -18.78 10.41
N VAL A 441 7.46 -18.38 11.21
CA VAL A 441 7.65 -17.84 12.57
C VAL A 441 7.49 -18.98 13.57
N LEU A 442 8.63 -19.41 14.13
CA LEU A 442 8.73 -20.49 15.10
C LEU A 442 8.98 -19.89 16.48
N ARG A 443 8.19 -20.31 17.48
CA ARG A 443 8.36 -19.86 18.86
C ARG A 443 8.72 -21.04 19.76
N SER A 444 9.82 -20.90 20.48
CA SER A 444 10.22 -21.81 21.56
C SER A 444 10.41 -21.01 22.85
N ARG A 445 9.42 -21.08 23.74
CA ARG A 445 9.34 -20.25 24.95
C ARG A 445 9.41 -18.75 24.62
N GLU A 446 10.51 -18.10 24.97
CA GLU A 446 10.77 -16.66 24.75
C GLU A 446 11.57 -16.39 23.46
N ALA A 447 12.17 -17.41 22.86
CA ALA A 447 12.90 -17.27 21.61
C ALA A 447 11.94 -17.37 20.41
N ILE A 448 12.03 -16.39 19.51
CA ILE A 448 11.40 -16.43 18.19
C ILE A 448 12.51 -16.68 17.18
N ASN A 449 12.31 -17.70 16.34
CA ASN A 449 13.16 -17.96 15.19
C ASN A 449 12.33 -17.75 13.92
N ILE A 450 12.90 -17.05 12.94
CA ILE A 450 12.25 -16.77 11.66
C ILE A 450 13.10 -17.36 10.55
N ILE A 451 12.55 -18.33 9.83
CA ILE A 451 13.25 -19.06 8.77
C ILE A 451 12.42 -19.07 7.50
N ARG A 452 13.05 -19.28 6.34
CA ARG A 452 12.33 -19.51 5.08
C ARG A 452 11.75 -20.94 5.05
N PRO A 453 10.68 -21.20 4.26
CA PRO A 453 10.28 -22.55 3.92
C PRO A 453 11.38 -23.31 3.17
N ASP A 454 11.40 -24.64 3.34
CA ASP A 454 12.38 -25.53 2.71
C ASP A 454 11.99 -25.87 1.25
N ILE A 455 10.70 -25.72 0.93
CA ILE A 455 10.11 -25.97 -0.38
C ILE A 455 9.69 -24.67 -1.09
N GLU A 456 9.42 -24.76 -2.39
CA GLU A 456 8.69 -23.69 -3.08
C GLU A 456 7.23 -23.67 -2.64
N THR A 457 6.67 -22.48 -2.47
CA THR A 457 5.31 -22.29 -1.95
C THR A 457 4.32 -21.87 -3.02
N PHE A 458 4.75 -21.09 -4.01
CA PHE A 458 3.86 -20.61 -5.07
C PHE A 458 3.31 -21.77 -5.91
N GLY A 459 1.98 -21.91 -5.95
CA GLY A 459 1.28 -22.97 -6.69
C GLY A 459 1.38 -24.37 -6.08
N GLU A 460 1.96 -24.54 -4.89
CA GLU A 460 2.14 -25.85 -4.25
C GLU A 460 0.82 -26.40 -3.69
N ASN A 461 0.77 -27.70 -3.43
CA ASN A 461 -0.39 -28.38 -2.83
C ASN A 461 -0.61 -27.95 -1.37
N LEU A 462 -1.86 -27.63 -1.01
CA LEU A 462 -2.23 -27.19 0.34
C LEU A 462 -1.84 -28.19 1.44
N GLY A 463 -1.92 -29.51 1.18
CA GLY A 463 -1.52 -30.53 2.15
C GLY A 463 -0.02 -30.55 2.39
N VAL A 464 0.78 -30.33 1.35
CA VAL A 464 2.25 -30.20 1.44
C VAL A 464 2.61 -28.93 2.21
N LEU A 465 1.99 -27.79 1.88
CA LEU A 465 2.17 -26.52 2.59
C LEU A 465 1.78 -26.61 4.07
N THR A 466 0.68 -27.31 4.37
CA THR A 466 0.22 -27.51 5.75
C THR A 466 1.25 -28.31 6.54
N ARG A 467 1.84 -29.36 5.96
CA ARG A 467 2.89 -30.16 6.60
C ARG A 467 4.18 -29.37 6.77
N GLU A 468 4.58 -28.59 5.77
CA GLU A 468 5.76 -27.72 5.79
C GLU A 468 5.74 -26.74 6.97
N VAL A 469 4.56 -26.20 7.29
CA VAL A 469 4.40 -25.17 8.33
C VAL A 469 4.07 -25.78 9.70
N PHE A 470 3.21 -26.80 9.73
CA PHE A 470 2.59 -27.30 10.96
C PHE A 470 2.93 -28.76 11.28
N LEU A 471 4.06 -29.28 10.77
CA LEU A 471 4.45 -30.69 10.88
C LEU A 471 4.15 -31.31 12.27
N LEU A 472 4.62 -30.66 13.33
CA LEU A 472 4.48 -31.14 14.71
C LEU A 472 3.04 -31.13 15.25
N GLU A 473 2.19 -30.24 14.76
CA GLU A 473 0.77 -30.21 15.13
C GLU A 473 -0.03 -31.26 14.38
N VAL A 474 0.24 -31.38 13.09
CA VAL A 474 -0.43 -32.35 12.23
C VAL A 474 -0.13 -33.76 12.73
N THR A 475 1.09 -34.07 13.16
CA THR A 475 1.44 -35.39 13.69
C THR A 475 0.77 -35.71 15.02
N ASN A 476 0.52 -34.70 15.85
CA ASN A 476 0.06 -34.88 17.24
C ASN A 476 -1.44 -34.60 17.44
N SER A 477 -2.21 -34.31 16.38
CA SER A 477 -3.61 -33.92 16.51
C SER A 477 -4.52 -34.49 15.41
N GLY A 478 -5.83 -34.44 15.64
CA GLY A 478 -6.85 -34.80 14.66
C GLY A 478 -6.78 -36.27 14.22
N TYR A 479 -6.99 -36.51 12.92
CA TYR A 479 -7.06 -37.86 12.36
C TYR A 479 -5.71 -38.59 12.40
N HIS A 480 -4.59 -37.87 12.33
CA HIS A 480 -3.25 -38.47 12.42
C HIS A 480 -3.04 -39.19 13.75
N HIS A 481 -3.50 -38.61 14.86
CA HIS A 481 -3.45 -39.24 16.17
C HIS A 481 -4.30 -40.52 16.23
N LEU A 482 -5.53 -40.47 15.71
CA LEU A 482 -6.42 -41.64 15.64
C LEU A 482 -5.83 -42.78 14.79
N LEU A 483 -5.24 -42.44 13.64
CA LEU A 483 -4.53 -43.40 12.80
C LEU A 483 -3.32 -43.99 13.53
N SER A 484 -2.50 -43.16 14.20
CA SER A 484 -1.36 -43.62 15.00
C SER A 484 -1.81 -44.61 16.08
N GLN A 485 -2.84 -44.28 16.88
CA GLN A 485 -3.38 -45.20 17.90
C GLN A 485 -3.89 -46.52 17.31
N SER A 486 -4.46 -46.47 16.10
CA SER A 486 -4.91 -47.66 15.38
C SER A 486 -3.73 -48.52 14.91
N VAL A 487 -2.63 -47.90 14.50
CA VAL A 487 -1.37 -48.57 14.12
C VAL A 487 -0.69 -49.19 15.35
N ASP A 488 -0.73 -48.51 16.49
CA ASP A 488 -0.19 -48.96 17.79
C ASP A 488 -0.94 -50.18 18.33
N SER A 489 -2.18 -50.40 17.91
CA SER A 489 -2.97 -51.60 18.23
C SER A 489 -2.52 -52.85 17.47
N GLU A 490 -1.39 -52.77 16.75
CA GLU A 490 -0.75 -53.85 15.96
C GLU A 490 -1.62 -54.49 14.87
N LEU A 491 -2.68 -53.80 14.45
CA LEU A 491 -3.57 -54.27 13.40
C LEU A 491 -2.95 -54.12 12.00
N SER A 492 -3.42 -54.92 11.05
CA SER A 492 -3.03 -54.79 9.63
C SER A 492 -3.73 -53.59 8.97
N TYR A 493 -3.18 -53.14 7.85
CA TYR A 493 -3.76 -52.05 7.05
C TYR A 493 -5.23 -52.30 6.70
N GLU A 494 -5.56 -53.51 6.23
CA GLU A 494 -6.92 -53.88 5.84
C GLU A 494 -7.89 -53.90 7.03
N THR A 495 -7.44 -54.41 8.18
CA THR A 495 -8.26 -54.43 9.40
C THR A 495 -8.54 -53.01 9.89
N ILE A 496 -7.54 -52.13 9.86
CA ILE A 496 -7.74 -50.72 10.23
C ILE A 496 -8.72 -50.06 9.25
N LEU A 497 -8.55 -50.22 7.94
CA LEU A 497 -9.52 -49.68 6.97
C LEU A 497 -10.96 -50.15 7.21
N LYS A 498 -11.13 -51.42 7.58
CA LYS A 498 -12.43 -52.00 7.93
C LYS A 498 -13.00 -51.39 9.21
N ASN A 499 -12.18 -51.16 10.23
CA ASN A 499 -12.61 -50.52 11.48
C ASN A 499 -13.13 -49.09 11.25
N TYR A 500 -12.54 -48.37 10.28
CA TYR A 500 -13.01 -47.05 9.85
C TYR A 500 -14.12 -47.12 8.78
N ASN A 501 -14.68 -48.30 8.51
CA ASN A 501 -15.77 -48.51 7.53
C ASN A 501 -15.48 -47.89 6.15
N GLY A 502 -14.21 -47.87 5.71
CA GLY A 502 -13.81 -47.26 4.44
C GLY A 502 -13.86 -45.72 4.38
N GLN A 503 -14.11 -45.04 5.49
CA GLN A 503 -14.29 -43.58 5.58
C GLN A 503 -12.96 -42.79 5.65
N ILE A 504 -11.82 -43.44 5.43
CA ILE A 504 -10.52 -42.78 5.33
C ILE A 504 -10.33 -42.31 3.89
N GLY A 505 -10.13 -41.00 3.68
CA GLY A 505 -9.81 -40.40 2.38
C GLY A 505 -8.41 -40.78 1.87
N LEU A 506 -8.10 -40.46 0.62
CA LEU A 506 -6.87 -40.92 -0.05
C LEU A 506 -5.59 -40.50 0.70
N GLU A 507 -5.51 -39.23 1.14
CA GLU A 507 -4.36 -38.75 1.93
C GLU A 507 -4.20 -39.52 3.24
N GLY A 508 -5.30 -39.72 3.98
CA GLY A 508 -5.29 -40.49 5.22
C GLY A 508 -4.88 -41.95 5.00
N ARG A 509 -5.27 -42.56 3.86
CA ARG A 509 -4.85 -43.92 3.50
C ARG A 509 -3.34 -43.98 3.22
N THR A 510 -2.80 -42.98 2.52
CA THR A 510 -1.35 -42.88 2.26
C THR A 510 -0.57 -42.71 3.57
N VAL A 511 -1.04 -41.84 4.47
CA VAL A 511 -0.46 -41.64 5.81
C VAL A 511 -0.50 -42.94 6.61
N LEU A 512 -1.66 -43.61 6.68
CA LEU A 512 -1.82 -44.87 7.39
C LEU A 512 -0.87 -45.95 6.87
N LYS A 513 -0.73 -46.06 5.54
CA LYS A 513 0.17 -47.02 4.92
C LYS A 513 1.63 -46.73 5.29
N ALA A 514 2.05 -45.47 5.26
CA ALA A 514 3.40 -45.07 5.67
C ALA A 514 3.67 -45.35 7.17
N MET A 515 2.69 -45.08 8.06
CA MET A 515 2.80 -45.39 9.49
C MET A 515 2.99 -46.89 9.76
N ILE A 516 2.21 -47.74 9.07
CA ILE A 516 2.31 -49.20 9.19
C ILE A 516 3.67 -49.70 8.68
N MET A 517 4.13 -49.22 7.52
CA MET A 517 5.45 -49.59 6.99
C MET A 517 6.57 -49.24 7.97
N ASN A 518 6.55 -48.04 8.56
CA ASN A 518 7.55 -47.62 9.54
C ASN A 518 7.50 -48.45 10.84
N ARG A 519 6.28 -48.78 11.33
CA ARG A 519 6.10 -49.70 12.47
C ARG A 519 6.70 -51.07 12.18
N ASP A 520 6.44 -51.61 11.00
CA ASP A 520 6.84 -52.97 10.63
C ASP A 520 8.35 -53.04 10.32
N GLU A 521 8.95 -52.00 9.74
CA GLU A 521 10.41 -51.86 9.59
C GLU A 521 11.13 -51.86 10.95
N GLY A 522 10.57 -51.18 11.96
CA GLY A 522 11.09 -51.17 13.33
C GLY A 522 11.02 -52.51 14.08
N LYS A 523 10.30 -53.52 13.55
CA LYS A 523 10.24 -54.89 14.11
C LYS A 523 11.21 -55.87 13.44
N VAL A 524 11.90 -55.46 12.37
CA VAL A 524 12.82 -56.30 11.58
C VAL A 524 14.30 -56.04 11.92
N GLN A 525 14.58 -55.09 12.83
CA GLN A 525 15.84 -54.98 13.57
C GLN A 525 15.72 -55.67 14.93
#